data_AF-A0A7S1MTA5-F1
#
_entry.id   AF-A0A7S1MTA5-F1
#
_cell.length_a   1.000
_cell.length_b   1.000
_cell.length_c   1.000
_cell.angle_alpha   90.00
_cell.angle_beta   90.00
_cell.angle_gamma   90.00
#
_symmetry.space_group_name_H-M   'P 1'
#
loop_
_entity.id
_entity.type
_entity.pdbx_description
1 polymer ?
#
loop_
_entity_poly.entity_id
_entity_poly.type
_entity_poly.pdbx_seq_one_letter_code
_entity_poly.pdbx_strand_id
1 'polypeptide(L)'
;QRNVGAGVQRASSPVVGRLLDAGAVILGKTNLPFLAMDWDCNNPAFGETLNPWDASRTSGGSSGGAAAALAAGFTPLEIGTDIAGSIRIPSALCGVVGHCPTHGLLDDERYPEGP
;
A
#
# COMPACT_ATOMS: atom_id res chain seq x y z
N GLN A 1 -5.89 -24.89 2.59
CA GLN A 1 -5.93 -24.51 1.17
C GLN A 1 -7.30 -23.93 0.86
N ARG A 2 -7.45 -22.60 0.79
CA ARG A 2 -8.70 -21.97 0.32
C ARG A 2 -8.32 -20.94 -0.73
N ASN A 3 -8.72 -21.21 -1.97
CA ASN A 3 -8.72 -20.27 -3.08
C ASN A 3 -9.47 -19.00 -2.62
N VAL A 4 -8.74 -17.93 -2.37
CA VAL A 4 -9.33 -16.59 -2.30
C VAL A 4 -9.53 -16.18 -3.75
N GLY A 5 -10.78 -16.21 -4.23
CA GLY A 5 -11.11 -15.81 -5.59
C GLY A 5 -10.58 -14.41 -5.87
N ALA A 6 -9.54 -14.30 -6.70
CA ALA A 6 -8.98 -13.02 -7.08
C ALA A 6 -10.00 -12.29 -7.95
N GLY A 7 -10.70 -11.31 -7.38
CA GLY A 7 -11.44 -10.32 -8.14
C GLY A 7 -10.45 -9.48 -8.95
N VAL A 8 -10.13 -9.94 -10.15
CA VAL A 8 -9.33 -9.16 -11.10
C VAL A 8 -10.20 -8.00 -11.57
N GLN A 9 -9.75 -6.78 -11.26
CA GLN A 9 -10.43 -5.58 -11.74
C GLN A 9 -10.23 -5.46 -13.26
N ARG A 10 -11.27 -5.00 -13.95
CA ARG A 10 -11.24 -4.82 -15.42
C ARG A 10 -10.55 -3.53 -15.85
N ALA A 11 -10.40 -2.59 -14.93
CA ALA A 11 -9.78 -1.30 -15.16
C ALA A 11 -8.76 -0.99 -14.05
N SER A 12 -7.79 -0.15 -14.40
CA SER A 12 -6.82 0.42 -13.47
C SER A 12 -7.43 1.63 -12.78
N SER A 13 -7.02 1.90 -11.53
CA SER A 13 -7.38 3.16 -10.88
C SER A 13 -6.74 4.35 -11.61
N PRO A 14 -7.29 5.58 -11.48
CA PRO A 14 -6.71 6.78 -12.10
C PRO A 14 -5.23 6.99 -11.76
N VAL A 15 -4.83 6.72 -10.51
CA VAL A 15 -3.42 6.80 -10.07
C VAL A 15 -2.54 5.80 -10.82
N VAL A 16 -2.98 4.55 -10.97
CA VAL A 16 -2.23 3.54 -11.73
C VAL A 16 -2.16 3.92 -13.20
N GLY A 17 -3.25 4.44 -13.78
CA GLY A 17 -3.26 4.95 -15.16
C GLY A 17 -2.20 6.03 -15.38
N ARG A 18 -2.16 7.06 -14.52
CA ARG A 18 -1.16 8.14 -14.59
C ARG A 18 0.28 7.62 -14.45
N LEU A 19 0.51 6.62 -13.61
CA LEU A 19 1.84 6.00 -13.48
C LEU A 19 2.24 5.26 -14.76
N LEU A 20 1.32 4.50 -15.36
CA LEU A 20 1.57 3.81 -16.63
C LEU A 20 1.84 4.80 -17.76
N ASP A 21 1.07 5.88 -17.85
CA ASP A 21 1.26 6.94 -18.83
C ASP A 21 2.60 7.66 -18.65
N ALA A 22 3.10 7.76 -17.41
CA ALA A 22 4.42 8.26 -17.08
C ALA A 22 5.57 7.24 -17.33
N GLY A 23 5.26 6.04 -17.83
CA GLY A 23 6.23 5.00 -18.15
C GLY A 23 6.62 4.09 -16.98
N ALA A 24 5.87 4.08 -15.89
CA ALA A 24 6.12 3.17 -14.78
C ALA A 24 5.80 1.71 -15.14
N VAL A 25 6.56 0.78 -14.56
CA VAL A 25 6.30 -0.67 -14.64
C VAL A 25 5.73 -1.14 -13.30
N ILE A 26 4.53 -1.70 -13.32
CA ILE A 26 3.87 -2.21 -12.11
C ILE A 26 4.41 -3.60 -11.77
N LEU A 27 5.15 -3.69 -10.65
CA LEU A 27 5.78 -4.95 -10.21
C LEU A 27 4.80 -5.91 -9.55
N GLY A 28 3.77 -5.39 -8.87
CA GLY A 28 2.80 -6.23 -8.17
C GLY A 28 1.87 -5.44 -7.25
N LYS A 29 1.27 -6.14 -6.30
CA LYS A 29 0.43 -5.58 -5.23
C LYS A 29 1.04 -5.96 -3.89
N THR A 30 1.23 -4.99 -3.02
CA THR A 30 1.77 -5.22 -1.68
C THR A 30 0.68 -5.66 -0.71
N ASN A 31 1.09 -6.35 0.36
CA ASN A 31 0.18 -6.88 1.37
C ASN A 31 -0.42 -5.76 2.25
N LEU A 32 -1.59 -6.02 2.82
CA LEU A 32 -2.33 -5.13 3.71
C LEU A 32 -3.10 -5.96 4.76
N PRO A 33 -3.48 -5.41 5.93
CA PRO A 33 -4.37 -6.11 6.85
C PRO A 33 -5.76 -6.30 6.24
N PHE A 34 -6.57 -7.16 6.87
CA PHE A 34 -7.94 -7.41 6.43
C PHE A 34 -8.71 -6.09 6.27
N LEU A 35 -9.24 -5.84 5.06
CA LEU A 35 -9.94 -4.60 4.68
C LEU A 35 -9.16 -3.30 4.88
N ALA A 36 -7.83 -3.35 5.04
CA ALA A 36 -6.98 -2.20 5.37
C ALA A 36 -7.33 -1.54 6.73
N MET A 37 -7.97 -2.27 7.65
CA MET A 37 -8.52 -1.75 8.92
C MET A 37 -7.68 -2.13 10.15
N ASP A 38 -6.35 -2.13 10.03
CA ASP A 38 -5.44 -2.38 11.16
C ASP A 38 -4.11 -1.64 10.99
N TRP A 39 -3.45 -1.32 12.11
CA TRP A 39 -2.12 -0.71 12.16
C TRP A 39 -1.00 -1.74 12.23
N ASP A 40 -1.34 -3.03 12.22
CA ASP A 40 -0.45 -4.12 11.87
C ASP A 40 -0.73 -4.61 10.43
N CYS A 41 0.17 -5.40 9.83
CA CYS A 41 0.02 -5.90 8.47
C CYS A 41 -0.05 -7.42 8.43
N ASN A 42 -1.21 -7.96 8.83
CA ASN A 42 -1.49 -9.39 8.81
C ASN A 42 -2.90 -9.66 8.28
N ASN A 43 -3.05 -10.69 7.47
CA ASN A 43 -4.37 -11.18 7.06
C ASN A 43 -4.35 -12.70 6.81
N PRO A 44 -5.51 -13.39 6.91
CA PRO A 44 -5.58 -14.84 6.71
C PRO A 44 -5.26 -15.33 5.29
N ALA A 45 -5.28 -14.46 4.28
CA ALA A 45 -5.09 -14.84 2.89
C ALA A 45 -3.61 -14.91 2.50
N PHE A 46 -2.79 -13.98 2.99
CA PHE A 46 -1.39 -13.81 2.61
C PHE A 46 -0.42 -13.89 3.80
N GLY A 47 -0.94 -13.90 5.03
CA GLY A 47 -0.14 -13.90 6.25
C GLY A 47 0.36 -12.53 6.64
N GLU A 48 1.34 -12.54 7.54
CA GLU A 48 1.98 -11.37 8.14
C GLU A 48 3.09 -10.81 7.24
N THR A 49 3.17 -9.49 7.16
CA THR A 49 4.32 -8.78 6.62
C THR A 49 5.29 -8.48 7.75
N LEU A 50 6.52 -8.97 7.64
CA LEU A 50 7.56 -8.73 8.64
C LEU A 50 8.23 -7.37 8.44
N ASN A 51 8.62 -6.73 9.55
CA ASN A 51 9.44 -5.53 9.49
C ASN A 51 10.87 -5.88 9.03
N PRO A 52 11.42 -5.21 8.00
CA PRO A 52 12.74 -5.54 7.44
C PRO A 52 13.91 -5.27 8.39
N TRP A 53 13.71 -4.46 9.43
CA TRP A 53 14.73 -4.16 10.43
C TRP A 53 14.75 -5.16 11.59
N ASP A 54 13.60 -5.73 11.95
CA ASP A 54 13.44 -6.71 13.02
C ASP A 54 12.16 -7.52 12.80
N ALA A 55 12.30 -8.80 12.42
CA ALA A 55 11.18 -9.70 12.14
C ALA A 55 10.28 -9.98 13.36
N SER A 56 10.67 -9.61 14.58
CA SER A 56 9.81 -9.70 15.78
C SER A 56 8.92 -8.47 15.98
N ARG A 57 9.00 -7.47 15.09
CA ARG A 57 8.25 -6.20 15.17
C ARG A 57 7.30 -6.08 13.99
N THR A 58 6.22 -5.34 14.22
CA THR A 58 5.26 -4.97 13.17
C THR A 58 5.92 -4.10 12.10
N SER A 59 5.53 -4.32 10.83
CA SER A 59 5.84 -3.40 9.72
C SER A 59 4.98 -2.13 9.76
N GLY A 60 3.99 -2.06 10.66
CA GLY A 60 2.93 -1.07 10.65
C GLY A 60 1.83 -1.37 9.63
N GLY A 61 0.80 -0.53 9.60
CA GLY A 61 -0.36 -0.72 8.75
C GLY A 61 -1.16 0.57 8.55
N SER A 62 -2.09 0.61 7.59
CA SER A 62 -2.44 -0.54 6.74
C SER A 62 -1.51 -0.76 5.54
N SER A 63 -0.67 0.20 5.16
CA SER A 63 0.30 0.07 4.04
C SER A 63 1.61 -0.60 4.46
N GLY A 64 1.57 -1.61 5.34
CA GLY A 64 2.75 -2.28 5.87
C GLY A 64 3.58 -3.01 4.81
N GLY A 65 2.92 -3.72 3.89
CA GLY A 65 3.57 -4.39 2.76
C GLY A 65 4.37 -3.42 1.89
N ALA A 66 3.83 -2.23 1.64
CA ALA A 66 4.49 -1.19 0.86
C ALA A 66 5.74 -0.65 1.56
N ALA A 67 5.61 -0.25 2.82
CA ALA A 67 6.74 0.29 3.56
C ALA A 67 7.87 -0.75 3.75
N ALA A 68 7.51 -2.01 4.02
CA ALA A 68 8.47 -3.11 4.13
C ALA A 68 9.16 -3.41 2.79
N ALA A 69 8.42 -3.45 1.68
CA ALA A 69 8.99 -3.68 0.34
C ALA A 69 9.97 -2.57 -0.08
N LEU A 70 9.61 -1.31 0.18
CA LEU A 70 10.47 -0.15 -0.10
C LEU A 70 11.74 -0.18 0.76
N ALA A 71 11.60 -0.42 2.07
CA ALA A 71 12.73 -0.48 3.00
C ALA A 71 13.68 -1.67 2.72
N ALA A 72 13.15 -2.81 2.26
CA ALA A 72 13.94 -3.96 1.84
C ALA A 72 14.56 -3.82 0.44
N GLY A 73 14.24 -2.75 -0.29
CA GLY A 73 14.77 -2.48 -1.64
C GLY A 73 14.14 -3.34 -2.75
N PHE A 74 12.93 -3.88 -2.54
CA PHE A 74 12.22 -4.64 -3.57
C PHE A 74 11.62 -3.74 -4.65
N THR A 75 11.18 -2.55 -4.27
CA THR A 75 10.60 -1.55 -5.16
C THR A 75 11.19 -0.17 -4.85
N PRO A 76 11.32 0.73 -5.85
CA PRO A 76 11.82 2.09 -5.62
C PRO A 76 10.70 3.08 -5.22
N LEU A 77 9.43 2.70 -5.40
CA LEU A 77 8.25 3.53 -5.15
C LEU A 77 7.06 2.63 -4.85
N GLU A 78 6.21 3.07 -3.91
CA GLU A 78 4.96 2.40 -3.55
C GLU A 78 3.80 3.39 -3.45
N ILE A 79 2.58 2.89 -3.67
CA ILE A 79 1.34 3.65 -3.53
C ILE A 79 0.51 3.05 -2.38
N GLY A 80 0.09 3.90 -1.44
CA GLY A 80 -0.75 3.53 -0.31
C GLY A 80 -1.94 4.46 -0.15
N THR A 81 -2.76 4.20 0.87
CA THR A 81 -3.87 5.08 1.28
C THR A 81 -3.69 5.50 2.73
N ASP A 82 -4.15 6.70 3.09
CA ASP A 82 -3.99 7.24 4.43
C ASP A 82 -5.26 7.98 4.87
N ILE A 83 -6.05 7.33 5.73
CA ILE A 83 -7.22 7.95 6.38
C ILE A 83 -6.83 8.42 7.79
N ALA A 84 -6.04 7.61 8.51
CA ALA A 84 -5.71 7.84 9.91
C ALA A 84 -4.22 7.56 10.23
N GLY A 85 -3.35 7.60 9.22
CA GLY A 85 -1.92 7.34 9.35
C GLY A 85 -1.41 6.15 8.53
N SER A 86 -2.25 5.52 7.71
CA SER A 86 -1.93 4.26 7.04
C SER A 86 -0.78 4.30 6.02
N ILE A 87 -0.29 5.48 5.62
CA ILE A 87 1.00 5.64 4.92
C ILE A 87 2.09 6.01 5.94
N ARG A 88 1.81 6.99 6.80
CA ARG A 88 2.81 7.60 7.69
C ARG A 88 3.31 6.68 8.81
N ILE A 89 2.42 5.89 9.42
CA ILE A 89 2.75 4.92 10.48
C ILE A 89 3.71 3.84 9.96
N PRO A 90 3.37 3.05 8.92
CA PRO A 90 4.29 2.02 8.43
C PRO A 90 5.58 2.62 7.86
N SER A 91 5.54 3.81 7.28
CA SER A 91 6.76 4.51 6.84
C SER A 91 7.72 4.82 8.00
N ALA A 92 7.18 5.33 9.12
CA ALA A 92 7.98 5.59 10.32
C ALA A 92 8.58 4.31 10.92
N LEU A 93 7.81 3.22 10.94
CA LEU A 93 8.22 1.94 11.52
C LEU A 93 9.21 1.16 10.62
N CYS A 94 9.12 1.32 9.31
CA CYS A 94 10.05 0.73 8.34
C CYS A 94 11.16 1.69 7.89
N GLY A 95 11.31 2.87 8.52
CA GLY A 95 12.43 3.78 8.25
C GLY A 95 12.46 4.36 6.83
N VAL A 96 11.31 4.57 6.21
CA VAL A 96 11.17 5.18 4.87
C VAL A 96 10.31 6.45 4.92
N VAL A 97 10.33 7.22 3.82
CA VAL A 97 9.53 8.44 3.71
C VAL A 97 8.13 8.09 3.19
N GLY A 98 7.10 8.57 3.90
CA GLY A 98 5.70 8.46 3.48
C GLY A 98 5.04 9.83 3.41
N HIS A 99 4.41 10.14 2.27
CA HIS A 99 3.68 11.39 2.08
C HIS A 99 2.17 11.12 2.00
N CYS A 100 1.39 11.79 2.84
CA CYS A 100 -0.06 11.88 2.73
C CYS A 100 -0.39 13.24 2.11
N PRO A 101 -0.78 13.30 0.83
CA PRO A 101 -1.12 14.56 0.19
C PRO A 101 -2.36 15.21 0.83
N THR A 102 -2.56 16.49 0.51
CA THR A 102 -3.81 17.19 0.85
C THR A 102 -5.00 16.42 0.29
N HIS A 103 -6.05 16.31 1.10
CA HIS A 103 -7.30 15.65 0.68
C HIS A 103 -7.84 16.27 -0.62
N GLY A 104 -8.20 15.43 -1.59
CA GLY A 104 -8.70 15.85 -2.90
C GLY A 104 -7.63 16.21 -3.94
N LEU A 105 -6.33 16.19 -3.60
CA LEU A 105 -5.26 16.47 -4.58
C LEU A 105 -5.10 15.37 -5.64
N LEU A 106 -5.31 14.12 -5.25
CA LEU A 106 -5.21 12.96 -6.14
C LEU A 106 -6.62 12.43 -6.44
N ASP A 107 -6.85 12.12 -7.71
CA ASP A 107 -8.10 11.50 -8.17
C ASP A 107 -8.36 10.18 -7.42
N ASP A 108 -9.56 10.07 -6.88
CA ASP A 108 -10.16 8.83 -6.43
C ASP A 108 -11.30 8.52 -7.42
N GLU A 109 -11.63 7.25 -7.67
CA GLU A 109 -12.81 6.89 -8.49
C GLU A 109 -14.11 7.52 -7.96
N ARG A 110 -14.11 7.93 -6.69
CA ARG A 110 -15.20 8.71 -6.06
C ARG A 110 -15.24 10.19 -6.47
N TYR A 111 -14.16 10.75 -7.02
CA TYR A 111 -14.01 12.17 -7.41
C TYR A 111 -13.15 12.30 -8.68
N PRO A 112 -13.69 11.96 -9.87
CA PRO A 112 -12.93 11.97 -11.13
C PRO A 112 -12.45 13.37 -11.56
N GLU A 113 -12.93 14.45 -10.93
CA GLU A 113 -12.64 15.85 -11.30
C GLU A 113 -12.06 16.66 -10.12
N GLY A 114 -11.73 16.02 -8.99
CA GLY A 114 -11.46 16.73 -7.71
C GLY A 114 -12.75 17.28 -7.05
N PRO A 115 -12.65 17.98 -5.90
CA PRO A 115 -13.77 18.75 -5.34
C PRO A 115 -14.12 19.99 -6.17
#